data_AF-A0A367XUQ7-F1
#
_entry.id   AF-A0A367XUQ7-F1
#
_cell.length_a   1.000
_cell.length_b   1.000
_cell.length_c   1.000
_cell.angle_alpha   90.00
_cell.angle_beta   90.00
_cell.angle_gamma   90.00
#
_symmetry.space_group_name_H-M   'P 1'
#
loop_
_entity.id
_entity.type
_entity.pdbx_description
1 polymer ?
#
loop_
_entity_poly.entity_id
_entity_poly.type
_entity_poly.pdbx_seq_one_letter_code
_entity_poly.pdbx_strand_id
1 'polypeptide(L)'
;MDAKEDERSMTHMYNMDISSPNNMFVKSTSYFLDAVAKKRDLLNYASSPDFQDSHIAKELTVSGILIFAYLGVDPNRMVPLIDFTRQSTDFIQISRGVRHTIVTCAPIIYQSDIKGALLLKGIDDLKSPKFKLCKYPIIASLREELENLVTDEISSNSSHEYSVLRETIHTLMHAIYGCKFYKLPVPLFRFMMKIPDEFRELLYQRNEFSLRLLFRYASLNAISGFYFHERRNMWKDHMIWYAQLYKLSKIDKQLYYLAVEKNFIWEDSARFYEFDPAVEYDRLRNSQTT
;
A
#
# COMPACT_ATOMS: atom_id res chain seq x y z
N MET A 1 -14.93 16.97 22.60
CA MET A 1 -13.46 16.83 22.58
C MET A 1 -12.99 17.46 21.29
N ASP A 2 -12.10 18.44 21.42
CA ASP A 2 -11.70 19.35 20.35
C ASP A 2 -10.85 18.58 19.33
N ALA A 3 -11.32 18.51 18.08
CA ALA A 3 -10.69 17.76 16.99
C ALA A 3 -9.32 18.33 16.57
N LYS A 4 -8.92 19.47 17.14
CA LYS A 4 -7.60 20.09 16.95
C LYS A 4 -6.52 19.60 17.92
N GLU A 5 -6.87 18.93 19.01
CA GLU A 5 -5.87 18.37 19.95
C GLU A 5 -5.41 16.94 19.59
N ASP A 6 -6.07 16.29 18.63
CA ASP A 6 -5.82 14.87 18.30
C ASP A 6 -4.62 14.66 17.32
N GLU A 7 -4.06 15.74 16.74
CA GLU A 7 -2.86 15.67 15.89
C GLU A 7 -1.60 15.21 16.67
N ARG A 8 -1.59 15.31 18.01
CA ARG A 8 -0.52 14.79 18.88
C ARG A 8 -0.82 13.41 19.49
N SER A 9 -2.00 12.86 19.26
CA SER A 9 -2.54 11.71 20.00
C SER A 9 -1.92 10.36 19.61
N MET A 10 -1.44 10.21 18.37
CA MET A 10 -0.71 8.99 17.99
C MET A 10 0.68 8.90 18.65
N THR A 11 1.22 10.01 19.14
CA THR A 11 2.56 10.07 19.75
C THR A 11 2.60 9.59 21.19
N HIS A 12 1.47 9.57 21.89
CA HIS A 12 1.41 9.18 23.29
C HIS A 12 1.11 7.68 23.52
N MET A 13 0.87 6.89 22.45
CA MET A 13 0.69 5.43 22.54
C MET A 13 2.02 4.64 22.64
N TYR A 14 3.18 5.31 22.64
CA TYR A 14 4.52 4.72 22.56
C TYR A 14 5.16 4.40 23.93
N ASN A 15 4.46 3.70 24.82
CA ASN A 15 5.11 3.15 26.01
C ASN A 15 5.99 1.95 25.66
N MET A 16 7.24 2.23 25.30
CA MET A 16 8.34 1.27 25.31
C MET A 16 9.39 1.80 26.27
N ASP A 17 9.99 0.94 27.09
CA ASP A 17 11.10 1.33 27.96
C ASP A 17 12.34 1.62 27.11
N ILE A 18 12.48 2.87 26.68
CA ILE A 18 13.56 3.38 25.82
C ILE A 18 14.93 3.20 26.48
N SER A 19 14.97 3.07 27.81
CA SER A 19 16.23 2.97 28.57
C SER A 19 16.86 1.58 28.56
N SER A 20 16.13 0.55 28.11
CA SER A 20 16.67 -0.82 28.03
C SER A 20 17.68 -0.96 26.88
N PRO A 21 18.93 -1.37 27.15
CA PRO A 21 19.96 -1.59 26.12
C PRO A 21 19.64 -2.79 25.19
N ASN A 22 18.61 -3.58 25.52
CA ASN A 22 18.07 -4.65 24.67
C ASN A 22 16.70 -4.30 24.08
N ASN A 23 16.33 -3.02 24.10
CA ASN A 23 15.11 -2.58 23.47
C ASN A 23 15.20 -2.83 21.94
N MET A 24 14.46 -3.85 21.50
CA MET A 24 14.36 -4.26 20.10
C MET A 24 13.90 -3.13 19.19
N PHE A 25 13.03 -2.24 19.68
CA PHE A 25 12.61 -1.07 18.94
C PHE A 25 13.76 -0.09 18.74
N VAL A 26 14.51 0.26 19.80
CA VAL A 26 15.66 1.17 19.67
C VAL A 26 16.71 0.59 18.72
N LYS A 27 17.03 -0.71 18.84
CA LYS A 27 18.00 -1.38 17.96
C LYS A 27 17.52 -1.44 16.50
N SER A 28 16.26 -1.83 16.27
CA SER A 28 15.72 -1.96 14.91
C SER A 28 15.56 -0.60 14.24
N THR A 29 15.09 0.41 14.98
CA THR A 29 14.98 1.79 14.51
C THR A 29 16.36 2.38 14.21
N SER A 30 17.35 2.21 15.08
CA SER A 30 18.72 2.68 14.83
C SER A 30 19.31 2.03 13.58
N TYR A 31 19.21 0.71 13.44
CA TYR A 31 19.69 -0.01 12.26
C TYR A 31 18.97 0.44 10.99
N PHE A 32 17.65 0.64 11.06
CA PHE A 32 16.85 1.13 9.96
C PHE A 32 17.28 2.54 9.53
N LEU A 33 17.47 3.47 10.48
CA LEU A 33 17.91 4.83 10.21
C LEU A 33 19.33 4.85 9.61
N ASP A 34 20.24 4.02 10.11
CA ASP A 34 21.59 3.88 9.55
C ASP A 34 21.55 3.35 8.11
N ALA A 35 20.70 2.36 7.83
CA ALA A 35 20.51 1.82 6.49
C ALA A 35 19.93 2.86 5.53
N VAL A 36 18.95 3.67 5.98
CA VAL A 36 18.38 4.78 5.20
C VAL A 36 19.44 5.85 4.93
N ALA A 37 20.24 6.22 5.92
CA ALA A 37 21.31 7.20 5.77
C ALA A 37 22.36 6.76 4.73
N LYS A 38 22.86 5.51 4.85
CA LYS A 38 23.80 4.94 3.87
C LYS A 38 23.21 4.87 2.46
N LYS A 39 21.93 4.49 2.35
CA LYS A 39 21.24 4.47 1.05
C LYS A 39 21.15 5.86 0.43
N ARG A 40 20.91 6.91 1.24
CA ARG A 40 20.88 8.30 0.75
C ARG A 40 22.23 8.72 0.16
N ASP A 41 23.33 8.33 0.80
CA ASP A 41 24.67 8.66 0.31
C ASP A 41 24.96 7.96 -1.04
N LEU A 42 24.54 6.69 -1.18
CA LEU A 42 24.62 5.97 -2.46
C LEU A 42 23.71 6.55 -3.54
N LEU A 43 22.53 7.04 -3.18
CA LEU A 43 21.61 7.69 -4.13
C LEU A 43 22.18 8.98 -4.70
N ASN A 44 22.88 9.77 -3.90
CA ASN A 44 23.56 10.97 -4.39
C ASN A 44 24.63 10.63 -5.44
N TYR A 45 25.35 9.51 -5.26
CA TYR A 45 26.31 9.02 -6.26
C TYR A 45 25.60 8.50 -7.53
N ALA A 46 24.51 7.75 -7.37
CA ALA A 46 23.74 7.17 -8.48
C ALA A 46 22.88 8.18 -9.26
N SER A 47 22.79 9.43 -8.80
CA SER A 47 22.08 10.51 -9.49
C SER A 47 22.87 11.12 -10.65
N SER A 48 24.11 10.65 -10.87
CA SER A 48 24.93 11.04 -12.02
C SER A 48 24.32 10.52 -13.34
N PRO A 49 24.30 11.33 -14.43
CA PRO A 49 23.79 10.91 -15.74
C PRO A 49 24.47 9.66 -16.31
N ASP A 50 25.72 9.40 -15.91
CA ASP A 50 26.55 8.30 -16.40
C ASP A 50 26.62 7.11 -15.43
N PHE A 51 25.68 7.00 -14.49
CA PHE A 51 25.66 5.90 -13.53
C PHE A 51 25.50 4.54 -14.22
N GLN A 52 26.52 3.67 -14.10
CA GLN A 52 26.55 2.33 -14.69
C GLN A 52 27.05 1.25 -13.70
N ASP A 53 27.28 1.61 -12.43
CA ASP A 53 27.81 0.66 -11.44
C ASP A 53 26.76 -0.40 -11.09
N SER A 54 27.00 -1.64 -11.55
CA SER A 54 26.11 -2.76 -11.29
C SER A 54 26.03 -3.15 -9.83
N HIS A 55 27.09 -3.03 -9.04
CA HIS A 55 27.06 -3.36 -7.62
C HIS A 55 26.17 -2.39 -6.86
N ILE A 56 26.38 -1.09 -7.05
CA ILE A 56 25.59 -0.05 -6.39
C ILE A 56 24.12 -0.12 -6.82
N ALA A 57 23.84 -0.37 -8.11
CA ALA A 57 22.47 -0.52 -8.59
C ALA A 57 21.72 -1.67 -7.92
N LYS A 58 22.39 -2.83 -7.72
CA LYS A 58 21.84 -3.98 -6.99
C LYS A 58 21.58 -3.62 -5.53
N GLU A 59 22.55 -3.01 -4.86
CA GLU A 59 22.45 -2.62 -3.46
C GLU A 59 21.30 -1.64 -3.23
N LEU A 60 21.20 -0.58 -4.03
CA LEU A 60 20.12 0.41 -3.98
C LEU A 60 18.74 -0.21 -4.20
N THR A 61 18.65 -1.14 -5.16
CA THR A 61 17.39 -1.80 -5.51
C THR A 61 16.94 -2.75 -4.39
N VAL A 62 17.83 -3.64 -3.94
CA VAL A 62 17.53 -4.63 -2.90
C VAL A 62 17.26 -3.94 -1.56
N SER A 63 18.09 -2.98 -1.15
CA SER A 63 17.86 -2.20 0.08
C SER A 63 16.54 -1.45 0.04
N GLY A 64 16.17 -0.86 -1.11
CA GLY A 64 14.87 -0.22 -1.28
C GLY A 64 13.69 -1.17 -1.10
N ILE A 65 13.77 -2.38 -1.66
CA ILE A 65 12.75 -3.42 -1.49
C ILE A 65 12.66 -3.86 -0.04
N LEU A 66 13.80 -4.07 0.63
CA LEU A 66 13.84 -4.49 2.03
C LEU A 66 13.28 -3.42 2.97
N ILE A 67 13.63 -2.14 2.76
CA ILE A 67 13.07 -1.00 3.50
C ILE A 67 11.56 -0.93 3.33
N PHE A 68 11.07 -1.02 2.08
CA PHE A 68 9.65 -1.03 1.79
C PHE A 68 8.93 -2.21 2.46
N ALA A 69 9.50 -3.41 2.34
CA ALA A 69 8.94 -4.62 2.91
C ALA A 69 8.86 -4.54 4.43
N TYR A 70 9.96 -4.15 5.07
CA TYR A 70 10.07 -4.02 6.52
C TYR A 70 9.02 -3.05 7.08
N LEU A 71 8.95 -1.82 6.56
CA LEU A 71 7.97 -0.83 6.99
C LEU A 71 6.53 -1.28 6.75
N GLY A 72 6.30 -2.02 5.65
CA GLY A 72 4.98 -2.52 5.29
C GLY A 72 4.40 -3.55 6.27
N VAL A 73 5.24 -4.23 7.04
CA VAL A 73 4.82 -5.25 8.03
C VAL A 73 5.22 -4.90 9.46
N ASP A 74 5.94 -3.79 9.66
CA ASP A 74 6.50 -3.37 10.94
C ASP A 74 5.42 -3.24 12.02
N PRO A 75 5.56 -3.93 13.17
CA PRO A 75 4.59 -3.85 14.25
C PRO A 75 4.77 -2.58 15.09
N ASN A 76 5.90 -1.87 14.92
CA ASN A 76 6.27 -0.73 15.75
C ASN A 76 5.73 0.60 15.24
N ARG A 77 5.04 0.61 14.10
CA ARG A 77 4.43 1.81 13.50
C ARG A 77 5.45 2.93 13.28
N MET A 78 6.65 2.60 12.82
CA MET A 78 7.71 3.61 12.63
C MET A 78 7.29 4.77 11.71
N VAL A 79 6.42 4.51 10.72
CA VAL A 79 5.85 5.52 9.83
C VAL A 79 4.35 5.31 9.69
N PRO A 80 3.54 6.38 9.57
CA PRO A 80 2.14 6.24 9.18
C PRO A 80 2.04 5.84 7.72
N LEU A 81 0.87 5.29 7.33
CA LEU A 81 0.60 5.01 5.92
C LEU A 81 0.67 6.30 5.09
N ILE A 82 0.10 7.39 5.60
CA ILE A 82 0.10 8.72 5.00
C ILE A 82 0.17 9.80 6.09
N ASP A 83 0.97 10.85 5.87
CA ASP A 83 0.98 12.06 6.68
C ASP A 83 0.51 13.24 5.82
N PHE A 84 -0.71 13.71 6.08
CA PHE A 84 -1.31 14.81 5.31
C PHE A 84 -0.56 16.14 5.46
N THR A 85 0.20 16.34 6.53
CA THR A 85 0.98 17.56 6.74
C THR A 85 2.25 17.59 5.90
N ARG A 86 2.71 16.41 5.45
CA ARG A 86 4.02 16.21 4.79
C ARG A 86 5.21 16.70 5.61
N GLN A 87 5.03 16.90 6.92
CA GLN A 87 6.13 17.32 7.81
C GLN A 87 6.97 16.12 8.26
N SER A 88 6.36 14.94 8.33
CA SER A 88 7.03 13.69 8.62
C SER A 88 7.09 12.79 7.37
N THR A 89 7.99 11.81 7.41
CA THR A 89 8.08 10.80 6.36
C THR A 89 6.96 9.77 6.54
N ASP A 90 6.21 9.51 5.48
CA ASP A 90 5.16 8.48 5.45
C ASP A 90 5.45 7.38 4.43
N PHE A 91 4.67 6.30 4.51
CA PHE A 91 4.84 5.14 3.63
C PHE A 91 4.56 5.45 2.14
N ILE A 92 3.65 6.39 1.82
CA ILE A 92 3.42 6.83 0.43
C ILE A 92 4.69 7.48 -0.14
N GLN A 93 5.34 8.39 0.58
CA GLN A 93 6.58 9.04 0.17
C GLN A 93 7.72 8.04 -0.01
N ILE A 94 7.87 7.11 0.94
CA ILE A 94 8.90 6.07 0.88
C ILE A 94 8.66 5.16 -0.34
N SER A 95 7.41 4.75 -0.58
CA SER A 95 7.07 3.91 -1.74
C SER A 95 7.40 4.59 -3.07
N ARG A 96 7.21 5.92 -3.16
CA ARG A 96 7.60 6.74 -4.32
C ARG A 96 9.11 6.75 -4.51
N GLY A 97 9.87 6.99 -3.43
CA GLY A 97 11.33 6.99 -3.48
C GLY A 97 11.90 5.62 -3.90
N VAL A 98 11.35 4.54 -3.36
CA VAL A 98 11.74 3.16 -3.74
C VAL A 98 11.39 2.88 -5.20
N ARG A 99 10.20 3.26 -5.69
CA ARG A 99 9.83 3.18 -7.11
C ARG A 99 10.86 3.90 -7.98
N HIS A 100 11.21 5.14 -7.63
CA HIS A 100 12.19 5.91 -8.38
C HIS A 100 13.55 5.21 -8.43
N THR A 101 14.06 4.72 -7.29
CA THR A 101 15.30 3.92 -7.24
C THR A 101 15.24 2.72 -8.18
N ILE A 102 14.14 1.95 -8.13
CA ILE A 102 13.96 0.76 -8.97
C ILE A 102 13.97 1.13 -10.45
N VAL A 103 13.25 2.17 -10.85
CA VAL A 103 13.17 2.61 -12.25
C VAL A 103 14.54 3.08 -12.75
N THR A 104 15.26 3.89 -11.97
CA THR A 104 16.60 4.39 -12.31
C THR A 104 17.60 3.23 -12.45
N CYS A 105 17.56 2.25 -11.55
CA CYS A 105 18.48 1.11 -11.58
C CYS A 105 18.08 0.03 -12.60
N ALA A 106 16.83 0.04 -13.08
CA ALA A 106 16.28 -1.06 -13.88
C ALA A 106 17.14 -1.45 -15.09
N PRO A 107 17.63 -0.51 -15.95
CA PRO A 107 18.45 -0.86 -17.12
C PRO A 107 19.69 -1.68 -16.75
N ILE A 108 20.35 -1.34 -15.65
CA ILE A 108 21.55 -2.01 -15.14
C ILE A 108 21.17 -3.37 -14.54
N ILE A 109 20.09 -3.42 -13.75
CA ILE A 109 19.58 -4.66 -13.15
C ILE A 109 19.16 -5.69 -14.20
N TYR A 110 18.55 -5.26 -15.32
CA TYR A 110 18.14 -6.16 -16.41
C TYR A 110 19.32 -6.92 -17.03
N GLN A 111 20.51 -6.33 -17.00
CA GLN A 111 21.75 -6.92 -17.51
C GLN A 111 22.50 -7.74 -16.45
N SER A 112 22.07 -7.67 -15.19
CA SER A 112 22.72 -8.32 -14.07
C SER A 112 22.26 -9.77 -13.83
N ASP A 113 23.00 -10.47 -12.98
CA ASP A 113 22.71 -11.81 -12.45
C ASP A 113 21.41 -11.87 -11.62
N ILE A 114 21.02 -10.80 -10.92
CA ILE A 114 19.83 -10.79 -10.07
C ILE A 114 18.53 -10.45 -10.81
N LYS A 115 18.58 -10.26 -12.14
CA LYS A 115 17.40 -9.92 -12.95
C LYS A 115 16.21 -10.86 -12.70
N GLY A 116 16.48 -12.16 -12.57
CA GLY A 116 15.44 -13.18 -12.37
C GLY A 116 14.74 -13.09 -11.01
N ALA A 117 15.42 -12.58 -9.98
CA ALA A 117 14.88 -12.45 -8.63
C ALA A 117 14.04 -11.18 -8.45
N LEU A 118 14.38 -10.10 -9.17
CA LEU A 118 13.73 -8.80 -9.00
C LEU A 118 12.58 -8.55 -9.99
N LEU A 119 12.66 -9.18 -11.16
CA LEU A 119 11.65 -9.09 -12.20
C LEU A 119 10.60 -10.18 -11.98
N LEU A 120 9.44 -9.75 -11.48
CA LEU A 120 8.21 -10.53 -11.57
C LEU A 120 7.83 -10.62 -13.06
N LYS A 121 8.49 -11.52 -13.79
CA LYS A 121 8.30 -11.75 -15.22
C LYS A 121 6.86 -12.13 -15.52
N GLY A 122 6.34 -11.53 -16.59
CA GLY A 122 5.10 -12.00 -17.23
C GLY A 122 3.84 -11.25 -16.85
N ILE A 123 3.86 -10.17 -16.06
CA ILE A 123 2.62 -9.41 -15.81
C ILE A 123 2.12 -8.73 -17.10
N ASP A 124 3.03 -8.23 -17.94
CA ASP A 124 2.67 -7.52 -19.17
C ASP A 124 2.23 -8.46 -20.32
N ASP A 125 2.64 -9.74 -20.27
CA ASP A 125 2.24 -10.79 -21.23
C ASP A 125 0.95 -11.52 -20.81
N LEU A 126 0.40 -11.22 -19.63
CA LEU A 126 -0.78 -11.91 -19.13
C LEU A 126 -2.06 -11.33 -19.73
N LYS A 127 -2.96 -12.23 -20.15
CA LYS A 127 -4.36 -11.91 -20.51
C LYS A 127 -5.18 -11.54 -19.27
N SER A 128 -4.79 -10.45 -18.59
CA SER A 128 -5.57 -9.82 -17.53
C SER A 128 -6.98 -9.52 -18.04
N PRO A 129 -8.04 -9.68 -17.21
CA PRO A 129 -9.37 -9.28 -17.63
C PRO A 129 -9.39 -7.81 -18.03
N LYS A 130 -10.14 -7.48 -19.08
CA LYS A 130 -10.36 -6.08 -19.45
C LYS A 130 -11.06 -5.36 -18.29
N PHE A 131 -10.62 -4.14 -17.98
CA PHE A 131 -11.16 -3.35 -16.87
C PHE A 131 -12.71 -3.29 -16.84
N LYS A 132 -13.35 -3.11 -18.00
CA LYS A 132 -14.83 -3.08 -18.12
C LYS A 132 -15.53 -4.42 -17.87
N LEU A 133 -14.82 -5.53 -18.05
CA LEU A 133 -15.36 -6.89 -17.92
C LEU A 133 -14.95 -7.57 -16.61
N CYS A 134 -14.12 -6.90 -15.80
CA CYS A 134 -13.66 -7.43 -14.54
C CYS A 134 -14.81 -7.59 -13.55
N LYS A 135 -14.90 -8.78 -12.95
CA LYS A 135 -15.93 -9.18 -11.98
C LYS A 135 -15.40 -9.33 -10.55
N TYR A 136 -14.17 -8.88 -10.29
CA TYR A 136 -13.62 -8.97 -8.93
C TYR A 136 -14.44 -8.03 -8.03
N PRO A 137 -15.03 -8.48 -6.92
CA PRO A 137 -16.03 -7.70 -6.17
C PRO A 137 -15.58 -6.29 -5.83
N ILE A 138 -14.34 -6.15 -5.33
CA ILE A 138 -13.77 -4.84 -4.95
C ILE A 138 -13.52 -3.94 -6.15
N ILE A 139 -13.03 -4.49 -7.28
CA ILE A 139 -12.76 -3.73 -8.50
C ILE A 139 -14.07 -3.29 -9.17
N ALA A 140 -15.07 -4.18 -9.23
CA ALA A 140 -16.38 -3.87 -9.78
C ALA A 140 -17.06 -2.73 -9.01
N SER A 141 -17.07 -2.81 -7.67
CA SER A 141 -17.62 -1.74 -6.83
C SER A 141 -16.85 -0.41 -6.97
N LEU A 142 -15.52 -0.44 -6.99
CA LEU A 142 -14.73 0.79 -7.21
C LEU A 142 -15.02 1.42 -8.59
N ARG A 143 -15.17 0.59 -9.63
CA ARG A 143 -15.49 1.05 -10.98
C ARG A 143 -16.87 1.70 -11.03
N GLU A 144 -17.90 1.05 -10.47
CA GLU A 144 -19.26 1.58 -10.44
C GLU A 144 -19.33 2.90 -9.65
N GLU A 145 -18.66 2.98 -8.50
CA GLU A 145 -18.59 4.22 -7.73
C GLU A 145 -17.87 5.35 -8.48
N LEU A 146 -16.78 5.03 -9.19
CA LEU A 146 -16.07 6.01 -10.02
C LEU A 146 -16.93 6.50 -11.18
N GLU A 147 -17.70 5.63 -11.83
CA GLU A 147 -18.62 5.99 -12.90
C GLU A 147 -19.76 6.90 -12.39
N ASN A 148 -20.26 6.66 -11.17
CA ASN A 148 -21.29 7.49 -10.53
C ASN A 148 -20.81 8.88 -10.11
N LEU A 149 -19.50 9.10 -9.95
CA LEU A 149 -18.95 10.43 -9.68
C LEU A 149 -19.02 11.36 -10.90
N VAL A 150 -19.20 10.80 -12.10
CA VAL A 150 -19.30 11.56 -13.35
C VAL A 150 -20.76 11.88 -13.63
N THR A 151 -21.38 12.70 -12.78
CA THR A 151 -22.71 13.26 -13.01
C THR A 151 -22.64 14.78 -13.01
N ASP A 152 -22.96 15.36 -14.16
CA ASP A 152 -23.21 16.77 -14.47
C ASP A 152 -21.98 17.71 -14.53
N GLU A 153 -21.70 18.18 -15.75
CA GLU A 153 -20.67 19.14 -16.20
C GLU A 153 -19.20 18.77 -15.95
N ILE A 154 -18.59 18.10 -16.94
CA ILE A 154 -17.18 17.72 -16.92
C ILE A 154 -16.29 18.94 -17.14
N SER A 155 -15.74 19.49 -16.06
CA SER A 155 -14.57 20.37 -16.14
C SER A 155 -13.33 19.57 -16.60
N SER A 156 -12.36 20.23 -17.24
CA SER A 156 -11.09 19.59 -17.64
C SER A 156 -10.34 18.97 -16.46
N ASN A 157 -10.42 19.59 -15.27
CA ASN A 157 -9.83 19.06 -14.04
C ASN A 157 -10.52 17.76 -13.58
N SER A 158 -11.85 17.70 -13.68
CA SER A 158 -12.63 16.49 -13.37
C SER A 158 -12.28 15.33 -14.30
N SER A 159 -11.93 15.62 -15.57
CA SER A 159 -11.52 14.60 -16.55
C SER A 159 -10.15 14.00 -16.24
N HIS A 160 -9.17 14.82 -15.83
CA HIS A 160 -7.84 14.33 -15.46
C HIS A 160 -7.89 13.48 -14.19
N GLU A 161 -8.56 13.96 -13.14
CA GLU A 161 -8.75 13.22 -11.89
C GLU A 161 -9.38 11.84 -12.14
N TYR A 162 -10.47 11.80 -12.93
CA TYR A 162 -11.12 10.56 -13.31
C TYR A 162 -10.15 9.58 -13.99
N SER A 163 -9.31 10.06 -14.91
CA SER A 163 -8.31 9.24 -15.59
C SER A 163 -7.30 8.63 -14.61
N VAL A 164 -6.77 9.44 -13.69
CA VAL A 164 -5.80 9.01 -12.67
C VAL A 164 -6.41 7.96 -11.74
N LEU A 165 -7.64 8.18 -11.28
CA LEU A 165 -8.37 7.23 -10.44
C LEU A 165 -8.62 5.92 -11.19
N ARG A 166 -9.08 6.00 -12.43
CA ARG A 166 -9.34 4.83 -13.29
C ARG A 166 -8.09 4.00 -13.51
N GLU A 167 -6.97 4.63 -13.83
CA GLU A 167 -5.67 3.97 -14.01
C GLU A 167 -5.18 3.32 -12.71
N THR A 168 -5.42 3.97 -11.57
CA THR A 168 -5.05 3.41 -10.27
C THR A 168 -5.89 2.18 -9.92
N ILE A 169 -7.21 2.19 -10.16
CA ILE A 169 -8.06 0.99 -9.98
C ILE A 169 -7.62 -0.11 -10.96
N HIS A 170 -7.27 0.23 -12.20
CA HIS A 170 -6.73 -0.72 -13.18
C HIS A 170 -5.44 -1.38 -12.68
N THR A 171 -4.54 -0.59 -12.09
CA THR A 171 -3.30 -1.10 -11.49
C THR A 171 -3.59 -2.05 -10.32
N LEU A 172 -4.60 -1.75 -9.49
CA LEU A 172 -5.02 -2.63 -8.40
C LEU A 172 -5.63 -3.93 -8.94
N MET A 173 -6.42 -3.88 -10.01
CA MET A 173 -6.95 -5.07 -10.68
C MET A 173 -5.81 -5.99 -11.16
N HIS A 174 -4.76 -5.42 -11.75
CA HIS A 174 -3.58 -6.18 -12.18
C HIS A 174 -2.81 -6.77 -10.99
N ALA A 175 -2.75 -6.06 -9.87
CA ALA A 175 -2.16 -6.57 -8.64
C ALA A 175 -2.94 -7.80 -8.11
N ILE A 176 -4.27 -7.71 -8.01
CA ILE A 176 -5.13 -8.83 -7.61
C ILE A 176 -4.99 -10.02 -8.56
N TYR A 177 -5.00 -9.77 -9.87
CA TYR A 177 -4.79 -10.83 -10.86
C TYR A 177 -3.39 -11.45 -10.76
N GLY A 178 -2.36 -10.65 -10.45
CA GLY A 178 -1.01 -11.13 -10.22
C GLY A 178 -0.94 -12.18 -9.11
N CYS A 179 -1.76 -12.06 -8.05
CA CYS A 179 -1.80 -13.04 -6.96
C CYS A 179 -2.13 -14.46 -7.46
N LYS A 180 -2.98 -14.59 -8.49
CA LYS A 180 -3.29 -15.87 -9.16
C LYS A 180 -2.04 -16.52 -9.76
N PHE A 181 -1.20 -15.72 -10.40
CA PHE A 181 -0.02 -16.21 -11.12
C PHE A 181 1.10 -16.60 -10.16
N TYR A 182 1.41 -15.74 -9.20
CA TYR A 182 2.49 -15.97 -8.24
C TYR A 182 2.08 -16.85 -7.06
N LYS A 183 0.78 -17.12 -6.90
CA LYS A 183 0.20 -17.86 -5.76
C LYS A 183 0.57 -17.25 -4.41
N LEU A 184 0.88 -15.96 -4.40
CA LEU A 184 1.32 -15.18 -3.25
C LEU A 184 0.70 -13.79 -3.34
N PRO A 185 0.42 -13.11 -2.22
CA PRO A 185 -0.20 -11.79 -2.22
C PRO A 185 0.84 -10.66 -2.45
N VAL A 186 2.08 -11.01 -2.80
CA VAL A 186 3.17 -10.06 -3.10
C VAL A 186 2.80 -9.02 -4.16
N PRO A 187 2.10 -9.35 -5.27
CA PRO A 187 1.70 -8.35 -6.26
C PRO A 187 0.78 -7.28 -5.69
N LEU A 188 -0.11 -7.65 -4.76
CA LEU A 188 -0.95 -6.72 -4.01
C LEU A 188 -0.07 -5.79 -3.17
N PHE A 189 0.83 -6.32 -2.34
CA PHE A 189 1.72 -5.50 -1.52
C PHE A 189 2.61 -4.54 -2.32
N ARG A 190 3.03 -4.94 -3.53
CA ARG A 190 3.81 -4.10 -4.44
C ARG A 190 3.01 -2.98 -5.11
N PHE A 191 1.68 -2.95 -4.99
CA PHE A 191 0.80 -1.96 -5.61
C PHE A 191 1.23 -0.51 -5.32
N MET A 192 1.64 -0.21 -4.08
CA MET A 192 2.10 1.14 -3.69
C MET A 192 3.31 1.64 -4.48
N MET A 193 4.15 0.75 -4.98
CA MET A 193 5.27 1.11 -5.85
C MET A 193 4.86 1.33 -7.31
N LYS A 194 3.61 1.03 -7.68
CA LYS A 194 3.09 1.12 -9.06
C LYS A 194 2.12 2.27 -9.29
N ILE A 195 1.54 2.84 -8.23
CA ILE A 195 0.59 3.95 -8.39
C ILE A 195 1.26 5.20 -9.02
N PRO A 196 0.53 5.99 -9.83
CA PRO A 196 1.01 7.26 -10.39
C PRO A 196 1.32 8.31 -9.31
N ASP A 197 2.15 9.31 -9.64
CA ASP A 197 2.47 10.39 -8.70
C ASP A 197 1.27 11.31 -8.51
N GLU A 198 0.48 11.50 -9.55
CA GLU A 198 -0.77 12.25 -9.58
C GLU A 198 -1.79 11.68 -8.60
N PHE A 199 -1.87 10.34 -8.49
CA PHE A 199 -2.73 9.70 -7.49
C PHE A 199 -2.24 9.97 -6.06
N ARG A 200 -0.91 10.03 -5.84
CA ARG A 200 -0.35 10.41 -4.53
C ARG A 200 -0.78 11.83 -4.17
N GLU A 201 -0.73 12.76 -5.12
CA GLU A 201 -1.20 14.13 -4.90
C GLU A 201 -2.68 14.18 -4.52
N LEU A 202 -3.55 13.40 -5.16
CA LEU A 202 -4.97 13.29 -4.78
C LEU A 202 -5.14 12.82 -3.32
N LEU A 203 -4.33 11.86 -2.86
CA LEU A 203 -4.35 11.41 -1.47
C LEU A 203 -4.01 12.56 -0.50
N TYR A 204 -2.94 13.31 -0.79
CA TYR A 204 -2.54 14.44 0.06
C TYR A 204 -3.53 15.60 0.02
N GLN A 205 -4.23 15.78 -1.10
CA GLN A 205 -5.34 16.73 -1.24
C GLN A 205 -6.61 16.25 -0.53
N ARG A 206 -6.58 15.08 0.13
CA ARG A 206 -7.70 14.46 0.83
C ARG A 206 -8.92 14.23 -0.06
N ASN A 207 -8.68 13.93 -1.35
CA ASN A 207 -9.76 13.54 -2.25
C ASN A 207 -10.43 12.26 -1.72
N GLU A 208 -11.73 12.34 -1.41
CA GLU A 208 -12.45 11.28 -0.69
C GLU A 208 -12.37 9.93 -1.40
N PHE A 209 -12.50 9.92 -2.73
CA PHE A 209 -12.48 8.68 -3.49
C PHE A 209 -11.07 8.07 -3.52
N SER A 210 -10.03 8.89 -3.66
CA SER A 210 -8.64 8.41 -3.56
C SER A 210 -8.34 7.78 -2.18
N LEU A 211 -8.84 8.40 -1.10
CA LEU A 211 -8.71 7.88 0.26
C LEU A 211 -9.52 6.60 0.46
N ARG A 212 -10.71 6.48 -0.15
CA ARG A 212 -11.47 5.22 -0.16
C ARG A 212 -10.72 4.10 -0.88
N LEU A 213 -10.07 4.41 -2.00
CA LEU A 213 -9.23 3.44 -2.71
C LEU A 213 -8.07 2.99 -1.82
N LEU A 214 -7.40 3.92 -1.13
CA LEU A 214 -6.35 3.60 -0.17
C LEU A 214 -6.88 2.76 1.01
N PHE A 215 -8.07 3.07 1.52
CA PHE A 215 -8.76 2.30 2.55
C PHE A 215 -8.99 0.85 2.12
N ARG A 216 -9.55 0.63 0.93
CA ARG A 216 -9.79 -0.73 0.41
C ARG A 216 -8.48 -1.46 0.17
N TYR A 217 -7.47 -0.78 -0.36
CA TYR A 217 -6.14 -1.35 -0.52
C TYR A 217 -5.51 -1.76 0.82
N ALA A 218 -5.58 -0.90 1.85
CA ALA A 218 -5.10 -1.22 3.20
C ALA A 218 -5.85 -2.43 3.80
N SER A 219 -7.16 -2.49 3.58
CA SER A 219 -8.00 -3.64 3.97
C SER A 219 -7.50 -4.93 3.33
N LEU A 220 -7.20 -4.90 2.02
CA LEU A 220 -6.69 -6.08 1.31
C LEU A 220 -5.30 -6.51 1.83
N ASN A 221 -4.43 -5.57 2.20
CA ASN A 221 -3.13 -5.91 2.79
C ASN A 221 -3.29 -6.56 4.16
N ALA A 222 -4.18 -6.04 5.00
CA ALA A 222 -4.50 -6.63 6.29
C ALA A 222 -5.09 -8.05 6.11
N ILE A 223 -6.05 -8.23 5.19
CA ILE A 223 -6.66 -9.55 4.91
C ILE A 223 -5.65 -10.53 4.32
N SER A 224 -4.63 -10.05 3.61
CA SER A 224 -3.53 -10.87 3.10
C SER A 224 -2.46 -11.20 4.17
N GLY A 225 -2.60 -10.69 5.40
CA GLY A 225 -1.65 -10.91 6.48
C GLY A 225 -0.36 -10.11 6.39
N PHE A 226 -0.34 -8.95 5.71
CA PHE A 226 0.84 -8.06 5.67
C PHE A 226 1.00 -7.24 6.95
N TYR A 227 1.19 -7.92 8.07
CA TYR A 227 1.55 -7.34 9.36
C TYR A 227 2.23 -8.39 10.24
N PHE A 228 3.14 -7.97 11.11
CA PHE A 228 3.64 -8.85 12.17
C PHE A 228 2.73 -8.87 13.41
N HIS A 229 1.99 -7.79 13.67
CA HIS A 229 1.09 -7.69 14.82
C HIS A 229 -0.32 -7.29 14.39
N GLU A 230 -1.30 -8.14 14.71
CA GLU A 230 -2.68 -8.00 14.25
C GLU A 230 -3.31 -6.66 14.60
N ARG A 231 -3.05 -6.14 15.80
CA ARG A 231 -3.65 -4.88 16.29
C ARG A 231 -2.82 -3.63 16.05
N ARG A 232 -1.55 -3.78 15.66
CA ARG A 232 -0.59 -2.68 15.57
C ARG A 232 0.11 -2.74 14.22
N ASN A 233 -0.49 -2.07 13.23
CA ASN A 233 0.06 -1.92 11.91
C ASN A 233 -0.60 -0.73 11.20
N MET A 234 0.15 -0.09 10.32
CA MET A 234 -0.29 1.13 9.64
C MET A 234 -1.53 0.93 8.74
N TRP A 235 -1.79 -0.29 8.26
CA TRP A 235 -2.95 -0.58 7.42
C TRP A 235 -4.24 -0.39 8.20
N LYS A 236 -4.34 -1.00 9.38
CA LYS A 236 -5.51 -0.88 10.26
C LYS A 236 -5.61 0.51 10.87
N ASP A 237 -4.48 1.15 11.17
CA ASP A 237 -4.48 2.52 11.68
C ASP A 237 -5.14 3.49 10.68
N HIS A 238 -4.80 3.36 9.39
CA HIS A 238 -5.46 4.14 8.34
C HIS A 238 -6.95 3.80 8.20
N MET A 239 -7.33 2.52 8.30
CA MET A 239 -8.73 2.12 8.24
C MET A 239 -9.57 2.71 9.39
N ILE A 240 -9.04 2.68 10.62
CA ILE A 240 -9.68 3.26 11.81
C ILE A 240 -9.84 4.77 11.62
N TRP A 241 -8.78 5.45 11.21
CA TRP A 241 -8.81 6.89 10.94
C TRP A 241 -9.86 7.25 9.87
N TYR A 242 -9.91 6.52 8.75
CA TYR A 242 -10.86 6.79 7.67
C TYR A 242 -12.31 6.57 8.15
N ALA A 243 -12.57 5.51 8.90
CA ALA A 243 -13.90 5.18 9.41
C ALA A 243 -14.45 6.19 10.44
N GLN A 244 -13.57 6.93 11.12
CA GLN A 244 -13.95 7.99 12.04
C GLN A 244 -14.39 9.28 11.32
N LEU A 245 -13.84 9.55 10.13
CA LEU A 245 -14.04 10.81 9.42
C LEU A 245 -14.99 10.72 8.23
N TYR A 246 -15.06 9.56 7.58
CA TYR A 246 -15.80 9.37 6.34
C TYR A 246 -16.91 8.34 6.50
N LYS A 247 -18.01 8.55 5.78
CA LYS A 247 -19.11 7.61 5.74
C LYS A 247 -18.70 6.36 4.94
N LEU A 248 -18.58 5.24 5.64
CA LEU A 248 -18.28 3.95 4.99
C LEU A 248 -19.42 3.49 4.08
N SER A 249 -19.09 3.10 2.85
CA SER A 249 -20.01 2.38 1.97
C SER A 249 -20.30 0.98 2.53
N LYS A 250 -21.25 0.26 1.92
CA LYS A 250 -21.60 -1.11 2.36
C LYS A 250 -20.38 -2.04 2.33
N ILE A 251 -19.60 -2.03 1.25
CA ILE A 251 -18.41 -2.87 1.12
C ILE A 251 -17.29 -2.40 2.06
N ASP A 252 -17.16 -1.10 2.30
CA ASP A 252 -16.14 -0.59 3.23
C ASP A 252 -16.43 -1.03 4.68
N LYS A 253 -17.70 -1.06 5.08
CA LYS A 253 -18.10 -1.61 6.40
C LYS A 253 -17.77 -3.09 6.52
N GLN A 254 -18.01 -3.86 5.46
CA GLN A 254 -17.68 -5.30 5.44
C GLN A 254 -16.17 -5.52 5.54
N LEU A 255 -15.39 -4.78 4.75
CA LEU A 255 -13.92 -4.80 4.82
C LEU A 255 -13.41 -4.37 6.19
N TYR A 256 -13.97 -3.31 6.77
CA TYR A 256 -13.64 -2.86 8.12
C TYR A 256 -13.86 -3.95 9.16
N TYR A 257 -15.04 -4.57 9.15
CA TYR A 257 -15.36 -5.67 10.05
C TYR A 257 -14.39 -6.84 9.90
N LEU A 258 -14.12 -7.26 8.66
CA LEU A 258 -13.23 -8.37 8.38
C LEU A 258 -11.79 -8.08 8.86
N ALA A 259 -11.19 -6.98 8.43
CA ALA A 259 -9.79 -6.69 8.72
C ALA A 259 -9.54 -6.17 10.14
N VAL A 260 -10.38 -5.25 10.65
CA VAL A 260 -10.15 -4.57 11.94
C VAL A 260 -10.80 -5.33 13.10
N GLU A 261 -12.07 -5.72 12.96
CA GLU A 261 -12.80 -6.32 14.09
C GLU A 261 -12.55 -7.82 14.24
N LYS A 262 -12.41 -8.54 13.11
CA LYS A 262 -12.25 -10.00 13.10
C LYS A 262 -10.85 -10.51 12.79
N ASN A 263 -9.92 -9.63 12.39
CA ASN A 263 -8.58 -10.01 11.95
C ASN A 263 -8.61 -11.17 10.93
N PHE A 264 -9.61 -11.14 10.04
CA PHE A 264 -9.82 -12.18 9.05
C PHE A 264 -8.63 -12.24 8.09
N ILE A 265 -8.13 -13.46 7.83
CA ILE A 265 -7.05 -13.72 6.89
C ILE A 265 -7.60 -14.56 5.74
N TRP A 266 -7.34 -14.12 4.52
CA TRP A 266 -7.63 -14.89 3.31
C TRP A 266 -6.41 -15.75 2.93
N GLU A 267 -6.51 -17.05 3.17
CA GLU A 267 -5.38 -17.98 3.00
C GLU A 267 -5.08 -18.29 1.52
N ASP A 268 -6.10 -18.34 0.66
CA ASP A 268 -5.93 -18.72 -0.76
C ASP A 268 -5.55 -17.52 -1.64
N SER A 269 -4.28 -17.13 -1.57
CA SER A 269 -3.73 -16.04 -2.40
C SER A 269 -3.92 -16.25 -3.90
N ALA A 270 -4.02 -17.50 -4.40
CA ALA A 270 -4.22 -17.76 -5.82
C ALA A 270 -5.65 -17.42 -6.27
N ARG A 271 -6.63 -17.49 -5.35
CA ARG A 271 -8.04 -17.16 -5.59
C ARG A 271 -8.44 -15.80 -5.02
N PHE A 272 -7.48 -14.91 -4.75
CA PHE A 272 -7.76 -13.57 -4.21
C PHE A 272 -8.70 -12.74 -5.09
N TYR A 273 -8.77 -13.03 -6.40
CA TYR A 273 -9.71 -12.41 -7.33
C TYR A 273 -11.19 -12.80 -7.10
N GLU A 274 -11.44 -13.87 -6.34
CA GLU A 274 -12.76 -14.35 -5.95
C GLU A 274 -13.17 -13.87 -4.56
N PHE A 275 -12.26 -13.19 -3.83
CA PHE A 275 -12.56 -12.66 -2.50
C PHE A 275 -13.71 -11.66 -2.57
N ASP A 276 -14.82 -12.02 -1.90
CA ASP A 276 -16.01 -11.19 -1.76
C ASP A 276 -16.21 -10.82 -0.28
N PRO A 277 -16.01 -9.53 0.09
CA PRO A 277 -16.23 -9.08 1.45
C PRO A 277 -17.64 -9.34 1.98
N ALA A 278 -18.66 -9.36 1.11
CA ALA A 278 -20.04 -9.60 1.54
C ALA A 278 -20.25 -11.04 1.97
N VAL A 279 -19.77 -12.00 1.18
CA VAL A 279 -19.87 -13.43 1.47
C VAL A 279 -19.14 -13.77 2.77
N GLU A 280 -17.91 -13.30 2.92
CA GLU A 280 -17.11 -13.59 4.13
C GLU A 280 -17.65 -12.89 5.38
N TYR A 281 -18.17 -11.68 5.23
CA TYR A 281 -18.84 -10.96 6.31
C TYR A 281 -20.06 -11.73 6.83
N ASP A 282 -20.96 -12.15 5.93
CA ASP A 282 -22.17 -12.87 6.31
C ASP A 282 -21.83 -14.23 6.93
N ARG A 283 -20.82 -14.94 6.39
CA ARG A 283 -20.33 -16.20 6.93
C ARG A 283 -19.88 -16.07 8.39
N LEU A 284 -19.04 -15.08 8.71
CA LEU A 284 -18.51 -14.88 10.06
C LEU A 284 -19.54 -14.35 11.05
N ARG A 285 -20.48 -13.52 10.59
CA ARG A 285 -21.55 -13.00 11.43
C ARG A 285 -22.52 -14.11 11.85
N ASN A 286 -22.86 -15.00 10.92
CA ASN A 286 -23.77 -16.11 11.18
C ASN A 286 -23.13 -17.19 12.07
N SER A 287 -21.80 -17.41 11.99
CA SER A 287 -21.10 -18.34 12.88
C SER A 287 -21.02 -17.89 14.36
N GLN A 288 -21.35 -16.63 14.67
CA GLN A 288 -21.35 -16.10 16.04
C GLN A 288 -22.73 -16.09 16.69
N THR A 289 -23.78 -16.48 15.94
CA THR A 289 -25.17 -16.52 16.42
C THR A 289 -25.66 -17.94 16.76
N THR A 290 -24.77 -18.93 16.64
CA THR A 290 -24.92 -20.33 17.07
C THR A 290 -23.91 -20.64 18.15
#